data_AF-A0A953SUX7-F1
#
_entry.id   AF-A0A953SUX7-F1
#
_cell.length_a   1.000
_cell.length_b   1.000
_cell.length_c   1.000
_cell.angle_alpha   90.00
_cell.angle_beta   90.00
_cell.angle_gamma   90.00
#
_symmetry.space_group_name_H-M   'P 1'
#
loop_
_entity.id
_entity.type
_entity.pdbx_description
1 polymer ?
#
loop_
_entity_poly.entity_id
_entity_poly.type
_entity_poly.pdbx_seq_one_letter_code
_entity_poly.pdbx_strand_id
1 'polypeptide(L)'
;SSVVANSKRNLTSIKDDDPNHFDPRYFGAGRAYHKPRMEETFLRFEQAKNFFDKLGVEIFNAGIGGKLDSFPRVNFSDLFSILKRKKNTYFYNLVLWLTPR
;
A
#
# COMPACT_ATOMS: atom_id res chain seq x y z
N SER A 1 9.79 -19.93 -13.78
CA SER A 1 9.48 -20.60 -12.50
C SER A 1 8.52 -21.74 -12.75
N SER A 2 8.97 -22.96 -12.47
CA SER A 2 8.18 -24.18 -12.63
C SER A 2 7.34 -24.39 -11.35
N VAL A 3 6.00 -24.28 -11.42
CA VAL A 3 5.10 -24.49 -10.27
C VAL A 3 4.02 -25.51 -10.59
N VAL A 4 3.70 -26.38 -9.63
CA VAL A 4 2.60 -27.36 -9.72
C VAL A 4 1.43 -26.88 -8.87
N ALA A 5 0.21 -26.97 -9.42
CA ALA A 5 -1.01 -26.59 -8.72
C ALA A 5 -1.59 -27.77 -7.94
N ASN A 6 -1.58 -27.67 -6.62
CA ASN A 6 -2.25 -28.61 -5.74
C ASN A 6 -3.72 -28.20 -5.50
N SER A 7 -4.04 -26.91 -5.69
CA SER A 7 -5.41 -26.38 -5.73
C SER A 7 -5.43 -25.02 -6.42
N LYS A 8 -6.60 -24.39 -6.57
CA LYS A 8 -6.74 -23.01 -7.08
C LYS A 8 -5.92 -21.98 -6.26
N ARG A 9 -5.50 -22.33 -5.04
CA ARG A 9 -4.83 -21.43 -4.08
C ARG A 9 -3.42 -21.87 -3.68
N ASN A 10 -3.11 -23.15 -3.86
CA ASN A 10 -1.88 -23.75 -3.36
C ASN A 10 -1.05 -24.21 -4.56
N LEU A 11 0.06 -23.52 -4.78
CA LEU A 11 1.06 -23.89 -5.76
C LEU A 11 2.32 -24.33 -5.02
N THR A 12 3.07 -25.25 -5.60
CA THR A 12 4.36 -25.68 -5.07
C THR A 12 5.43 -25.45 -6.14
N SER A 13 6.51 -24.78 -5.76
CA SER A 13 7.67 -24.66 -6.66
C SER A 13 8.32 -26.02 -6.86
N ILE A 14 8.70 -26.35 -8.09
CA ILE A 14 9.36 -27.63 -8.38
C ILE A 14 10.85 -27.51 -8.71
N LYS A 15 11.37 -26.29 -8.88
CA LYS A 15 12.78 -26.06 -9.26
C LYS A 15 13.31 -24.73 -8.70
N ASP A 16 14.63 -24.69 -8.51
CA ASP A 16 15.40 -23.50 -8.08
C ASP A 16 15.99 -22.77 -9.29
N ASP A 17 15.12 -22.39 -10.23
CA ASP A 17 15.51 -21.88 -11.54
C ASP A 17 14.78 -20.61 -11.95
N ASP A 18 14.32 -19.78 -11.01
CA ASP A 18 13.62 -18.55 -11.36
C ASP A 18 14.60 -17.45 -11.79
N PRO A 19 14.71 -17.15 -13.11
CA PRO A 19 15.65 -16.15 -13.59
C PRO A 19 15.18 -14.71 -13.29
N ASN A 20 13.94 -14.54 -12.83
CA ASN A 20 13.38 -13.23 -12.47
C ASN A 20 13.65 -12.86 -11.01
N HIS A 21 14.37 -13.69 -10.26
CA HIS A 21 14.74 -13.45 -8.88
C HIS A 21 16.26 -13.33 -8.74
N PHE A 22 16.69 -12.43 -7.86
CA PHE A 22 18.11 -12.22 -7.57
C PHE A 22 18.80 -13.47 -6.99
N ASP A 23 18.10 -14.22 -6.11
CA ASP A 23 18.52 -15.56 -5.69
C ASP A 23 17.63 -16.60 -6.38
N PRO A 24 18.19 -17.50 -7.20
CA PRO A 24 17.44 -18.58 -7.85
C PRO A 24 16.68 -19.49 -6.87
N ARG A 25 17.12 -19.54 -5.61
CA ARG A 25 16.52 -20.35 -4.53
C ARG A 25 15.45 -19.61 -3.74
N TYR A 26 15.13 -18.36 -4.09
CA TYR A 26 14.14 -17.54 -3.37
C TYR A 26 12.78 -18.25 -3.24
N PHE A 27 12.37 -18.95 -4.30
CA PHE A 27 11.20 -19.84 -4.30
C PHE A 27 11.59 -21.31 -4.32
N GLY A 28 12.52 -21.70 -3.44
CA GLY A 28 13.09 -23.04 -3.33
C GLY A 28 12.12 -24.20 -3.65
N ALA A 29 12.62 -25.26 -4.29
CA ALA A 29 11.85 -26.43 -4.66
C ALA A 29 11.14 -27.02 -3.43
N GLY A 30 9.86 -27.38 -3.59
CA GLY A 30 8.99 -27.83 -2.50
C GLY A 30 8.35 -26.71 -1.67
N ARG A 31 8.73 -25.43 -1.85
CA ARG A 31 8.10 -24.31 -1.13
C ARG A 31 6.69 -24.03 -1.65
N ALA A 32 5.82 -23.59 -0.75
CA ALA A 32 4.51 -23.06 -1.09
C ALA A 32 4.67 -21.73 -1.85
N TYR A 33 3.98 -21.61 -2.97
CA TYR A 33 3.90 -20.41 -3.77
C TYR A 33 2.49 -19.80 -3.66
N HIS A 34 2.41 -18.58 -3.14
CA HIS A 34 1.15 -17.85 -3.01
C HIS A 34 0.99 -16.91 -4.20
N LYS A 35 0.03 -17.22 -5.08
CA LYS A 35 -0.32 -16.28 -6.15
C LYS A 35 -0.95 -15.01 -5.54
N PRO A 36 -0.43 -13.82 -5.85
CA PRO A 36 -1.10 -12.59 -5.47
C PRO A 36 -2.48 -12.54 -6.13
N ARG A 37 -3.49 -12.08 -5.38
CA ARG A 37 -4.87 -11.95 -5.84
C ARG A 37 -5.23 -10.48 -5.91
N MET A 38 -5.02 -9.89 -7.07
CA MET A 38 -5.14 -8.45 -7.24
C MET A 38 -6.55 -7.96 -6.91
N GLU A 39 -7.60 -8.69 -7.30
CA GLU A 39 -8.99 -8.31 -7.03
C GLU A 39 -9.31 -8.29 -5.53
N GLU A 40 -8.84 -9.31 -4.81
CA GLU A 40 -9.01 -9.39 -3.35
C GLU A 40 -8.22 -8.27 -2.66
N THR A 41 -6.98 -8.03 -3.10
CA THR A 41 -6.14 -6.94 -2.58
C THR A 41 -6.80 -5.57 -2.80
N PHE A 42 -7.35 -5.28 -3.99
CA PHE A 42 -8.04 -4.02 -4.25
C PHE A 42 -9.28 -3.86 -3.36
N LEU A 43 -10.08 -4.91 -3.19
CA LEU A 43 -11.22 -4.87 -2.28
C LEU A 43 -10.80 -4.55 -0.84
N ARG A 44 -9.66 -5.09 -0.37
CA ARG A 44 -9.12 -4.77 0.96
C ARG A 44 -8.67 -3.32 1.06
N PHE A 45 -8.08 -2.75 0.02
CA PHE A 45 -7.72 -1.33 0.01
C PHE A 45 -8.95 -0.41 0.08
N GLU A 46 -10.03 -0.72 -0.64
CA GLU A 46 -11.30 0.01 -0.53
C GLU A 46 -11.90 -0.09 0.89
N GLN A 47 -11.84 -1.27 1.51
CA GLN A 47 -12.28 -1.46 2.89
C GLN A 47 -11.46 -0.61 3.87
N ALA A 48 -10.14 -0.59 3.70
CA ALA A 48 -9.25 0.22 4.52
C ALA A 48 -9.55 1.72 4.33
N LYS A 49 -9.67 2.20 3.09
CA LYS A 49 -10.03 3.58 2.77
C LYS A 49 -11.31 4.00 3.50
N ASN A 50 -12.38 3.20 3.35
CA ASN A 50 -13.67 3.49 3.99
C ASN A 50 -13.60 3.50 5.52
N PHE A 51 -12.75 2.67 6.13
CA PHE A 51 -12.56 2.66 7.57
C PHE A 51 -11.85 3.94 8.05
N PHE A 52 -10.75 4.31 7.39
CA PHE A 52 -9.96 5.47 7.79
C PHE A 52 -10.63 6.81 7.47
N ASP A 53 -11.39 6.91 6.38
CA ASP A 53 -12.18 8.10 6.06
C ASP A 53 -13.19 8.41 7.18
N LYS A 54 -13.83 7.38 7.76
CA LYS A 54 -14.75 7.54 8.91
C LYS A 54 -14.04 8.03 10.18
N LEU A 55 -12.74 7.79 10.29
CA LEU A 55 -11.91 8.28 11.40
C LEU A 55 -11.27 9.65 11.10
N GLY A 56 -11.54 10.23 9.92
CA GLY A 56 -10.89 11.47 9.49
C GLY A 56 -9.40 11.32 9.16
N VAL A 57 -8.95 10.09 8.87
CA VAL A 57 -7.56 9.78 8.51
C VAL A 57 -7.45 9.64 7.00
N GLU A 58 -6.66 10.52 6.39
CA GLU A 58 -6.41 10.51 4.95
C GLU A 58 -5.21 9.61 4.61
N ILE A 59 -5.41 8.64 3.70
CA ILE A 59 -4.34 7.80 3.15
C ILE A 59 -4.06 8.23 1.72
N PHE A 60 -2.78 8.40 1.39
CA PHE A 60 -2.33 8.83 0.05
C PHE A 60 -1.39 7.80 -0.58
N ASN A 61 -1.50 7.64 -1.89
CA ASN A 61 -0.56 6.84 -2.69
C ASN A 61 0.57 7.75 -3.22
N ALA A 62 1.76 7.62 -2.65
CA ALA A 62 2.95 8.37 -3.08
C ALA A 62 3.85 7.60 -4.07
N GLY A 63 3.39 6.44 -4.57
CA GLY A 63 4.11 5.67 -5.57
C GLY A 63 4.12 6.35 -6.94
N ILE A 64 5.15 6.06 -7.73
CA ILE A 64 5.25 6.51 -9.12
C ILE A 64 4.61 5.44 -10.02
N GLY A 65 3.53 5.79 -10.73
CA GLY A 65 2.82 4.87 -11.62
C GLY A 65 2.09 3.72 -10.90
N GLY A 66 1.92 2.58 -11.57
CA GLY A 66 1.14 1.44 -11.06
C GLY A 66 -0.38 1.69 -11.05
N LYS A 67 -1.15 0.67 -10.64
CA LYS A 67 -2.62 0.63 -10.72
C LYS A 67 -3.34 0.75 -9.36
N LEU A 68 -2.65 1.23 -8.33
CA LEU A 68 -3.25 1.41 -7.01
C LEU A 68 -4.04 2.72 -6.99
N ASP A 69 -5.32 2.65 -7.33
CA ASP A 69 -6.20 3.82 -7.47
C ASP A 69 -7.18 3.98 -6.30
N SER A 70 -7.16 3.06 -5.33
CA SER A 70 -7.97 3.12 -4.09
C SER A 70 -7.63 4.32 -3.19
N PHE A 71 -6.46 4.92 -3.35
CA PHE A 71 -6.03 6.08 -2.57
C PHE A 71 -5.63 7.22 -3.51
N PRO A 72 -5.96 8.49 -3.17
CA PRO A 72 -5.54 9.63 -3.97
C PRO A 72 -4.02 9.65 -4.16
N ARG A 73 -3.59 9.79 -5.42
CA ARG A 73 -2.17 9.83 -5.76
C ARG A 73 -1.59 11.21 -5.53
N VAL A 74 -0.40 11.25 -4.94
CA VAL A 74 0.34 12.47 -4.65
C VAL A 74 1.79 12.31 -5.04
N ASN A 75 2.45 13.43 -5.37
CA ASN A 75 3.90 13.42 -5.43
C ASN A 75 4.46 13.38 -4.00
N PHE A 76 5.38 12.47 -3.73
CA PHE A 76 5.99 12.34 -2.41
C PHE A 76 6.66 13.64 -1.94
N SER A 77 7.25 14.42 -2.85
CA SER A 77 7.87 15.71 -2.53
C SER A 77 6.89 16.70 -1.91
N ASP A 78 5.62 16.63 -2.32
CA ASP A 78 4.61 17.64 -1.99
C ASP A 78 4.01 17.41 -0.59
N LEU A 79 4.13 16.19 -0.07
CA LEU A 79 3.62 15.80 1.25
C LEU A 79 4.23 16.64 2.38
N PHE A 80 5.51 16.96 2.30
CA PHE A 80 6.19 17.71 3.35
C PHE A 80 5.81 19.20 3.35
N SER A 81 5.33 19.72 2.21
CA SER A 81 4.76 21.06 2.09
C SER A 81 3.36 21.14 2.69
N ILE A 82 2.54 20.11 2.48
CA ILE A 82 1.19 19.98 3.05
C ILE A 82 1.23 19.94 4.58
N LEU A 83 2.17 19.17 5.15
CA LEU A 83 2.34 19.07 6.60
C LEU A 83 2.75 20.40 7.23
N LYS A 84 3.62 21.19 6.58
CA LYS A 84 3.97 22.54 7.02
C LYS A 84 2.75 23.47 7.05
N ARG A 85 1.87 23.39 6.04
CA ARG A 85 0.62 24.18 5.99
C ARG A 85 -0.36 23.77 7.09
N LYS A 86 -0.67 22.47 7.24
CA LYS A 86 -1.59 21.98 8.29
C LYS A 86 -1.10 22.39 9.70
N LYS A 87 0.20 22.25 9.98
CA LYS A 87 0.78 22.64 11.28
C LYS A 87 0.60 24.14 11.58
N ASN A 88 0.78 25.00 10.59
CA ASN A 88 0.49 26.43 10.73
C ASN A 88 -1.00 26.67 11.02
N THR A 89 -1.92 26.02 10.31
CA THR A 89 -3.36 26.19 10.54
C THR A 89 -3.77 25.79 11.96
N TYR A 90 -3.28 24.67 12.50
CA TYR A 90 -3.57 24.29 13.88
C TYR A 90 -3.01 25.30 14.89
N PHE A 91 -1.81 25.83 14.64
CA PHE A 91 -1.23 26.88 15.46
C PHE A 91 -2.09 28.16 15.44
N TYR A 92 -2.50 28.64 14.26
CA TYR A 92 -3.35 29.83 14.15
C TYR A 92 -4.73 29.62 14.80
N ASN A 93 -5.35 28.46 14.61
CA ASN A 93 -6.62 28.13 15.25
C ASN A 93 -6.50 28.10 16.77
N LEU A 94 -5.40 27.56 17.31
CA LEU A 94 -5.12 27.56 18.74
C LEU A 94 -4.92 28.99 19.27
N VAL A 95 -4.14 29.82 18.57
CA VAL A 95 -3.92 31.22 18.94
C VAL A 95 -5.22 32.01 18.95
N LEU A 96 -6.05 31.88 17.91
CA LEU A 96 -7.36 32.54 17.83
C LEU A 96 -8.32 32.10 18.93
N TRP A 97 -8.24 30.84 19.37
CA TRP A 97 -9.07 30.32 20.46
C TRP A 97 -8.62 30.80 21.84
N LEU A 98 -7.33 31.12 22.00
CA LEU A 98 -6.72 31.57 23.26
C LEU A 98 -6.73 33.10 23.45
N THR A 99 -6.94 33.88 22.39
CA THR A 99 -7.14 35.34 22.48
C THR A 99 -8.59 35.66 22.89
N PRO A 100 -8.82 36.34 24.03
CA PRO A 100 -10.15 36.85 24.39
C PRO A 100 -10.64 37.83 23.31
N ARG A 101 -11.94 37.77 22.98
CA ARG A 101 -12.59 38.73 22.08
C ARG A 101 -12.71 40.11 22.71
#